data_AF-A0A4Q5PIE8-F1
#
_entry.id   AF-A0A4Q5PIE8-F1
#
_cell.length_a   1.000
_cell.length_b   1.000
_cell.length_c   1.000
_cell.angle_alpha   90.00
_cell.angle_beta   90.00
_cell.angle_gamma   90.00
#
_symmetry.space_group_name_H-M   'P 1'
#
loop_
_entity.id
_entity.type
_entity.pdbx_description
1 polymer ?
#
loop_
_entity_poly.entity_id
_entity_poly.type
_entity_poly.pdbx_seq_one_letter_code
_entity_poly.pdbx_strand_id
1 'polypeptide(L)'
;MTQLLPPGPPAKPEQPTRTAVRLALKDELRSLRFNLQHGAQWLLQDVGAGIAKRVDLPAAAENFAPLGKLQHLIDGAAQHALSGLQSAQDAAASTVLADAPYRTLQFRLQPPIAYFNADDARHPSRLFADVFYWLIRHVLDGRASPETTAAATEAVSAPVTLIARQQAVDEAYWAVVARQEALLARLRAEVAASASGTLHNDDNALLCAAIFQALLAAQPVRDPSLPPWAGRALLDTDALAIRTCLLTVVIAAGLAQDAHGAPRDAADALRLAGQLVAARMPYLDVALNKPKAGEAVAAEMAFIFRHA
;
A
#
# COMPACT_ATOMS: atom_id res chain seq x y z
N MET A 1 -23.80 -38.77 -33.38
CA MET A 1 -23.70 -37.31 -33.18
C MET A 1 -23.14 -37.09 -31.78
N THR A 2 -21.84 -36.85 -31.67
CA THR A 2 -21.16 -36.66 -30.38
C THR A 2 -21.19 -35.17 -30.07
N GLN A 3 -22.00 -34.75 -29.09
CA GLN A 3 -21.97 -33.38 -28.59
C GLN A 3 -20.63 -33.16 -27.88
N LEU A 4 -19.78 -32.32 -28.46
CA LEU A 4 -18.60 -31.78 -27.79
C LEU A 4 -19.10 -30.84 -26.69
N LEU A 5 -18.85 -31.19 -25.42
CA LEU A 5 -19.04 -30.25 -24.33
C LEU A 5 -18.22 -28.99 -24.60
N PRO A 6 -18.77 -27.79 -24.29
CA PRO A 6 -17.98 -26.57 -24.37
C PRO A 6 -16.75 -26.68 -23.44
N PRO A 7 -15.58 -26.17 -23.86
CA PRO A 7 -14.41 -26.17 -23.00
C PRO A 7 -14.77 -25.47 -21.68
N GLY A 8 -14.48 -26.14 -20.57
CA GLY A 8 -14.62 -25.55 -19.25
C GLY A 8 -13.79 -24.26 -19.14
N PRO A 9 -14.12 -23.36 -18.22
CA PRO A 9 -13.34 -22.15 -18.00
C PRO A 9 -11.86 -22.52 -17.78
N PRO A 10 -10.91 -21.75 -18.33
CA PRO A 10 -9.50 -22.03 -18.15
C PRO A 10 -9.18 -22.15 -16.66
N ALA A 11 -8.33 -23.12 -16.32
CA ALA A 11 -7.88 -23.31 -14.95
C ALA A 11 -7.31 -21.99 -14.42
N LYS A 12 -7.76 -21.57 -13.23
CA LYS A 12 -7.19 -20.39 -12.57
C LYS A 12 -5.68 -20.58 -12.50
N PRO A 13 -4.88 -19.60 -12.96
CA PRO A 13 -3.47 -19.64 -12.65
C PRO A 13 -3.33 -19.41 -11.14
N GLU A 14 -3.01 -20.49 -10.43
CA GLU A 14 -2.82 -20.45 -8.98
C GLU A 14 -1.40 -19.99 -8.66
N GLN A 15 -1.30 -19.13 -7.64
CA GLN A 15 -0.02 -18.70 -7.11
C GLN A 15 0.83 -19.94 -6.74
N PRO A 16 2.12 -19.99 -7.13
CA PRO A 16 2.99 -21.08 -6.70
C PRO A 16 3.05 -21.14 -5.17
N THR A 17 2.73 -22.28 -4.55
CA THR A 17 2.59 -22.44 -3.09
C THR A 17 3.82 -21.95 -2.33
N ARG A 18 5.03 -22.20 -2.86
CA ARG A 18 6.28 -21.74 -2.25
C ARG A 18 6.40 -20.21 -2.20
N THR A 19 5.89 -19.51 -3.21
CA THR A 19 5.84 -18.04 -3.26
C THR A 19 4.86 -17.53 -2.21
N ALA A 20 3.66 -18.14 -2.13
CA ALA A 20 2.63 -17.80 -1.14
C ALA A 20 3.16 -17.89 0.30
N VAL A 21 3.75 -19.03 0.66
CA VAL A 21 4.32 -19.27 2.01
C VAL A 21 5.44 -18.27 2.33
N ARG A 22 6.32 -18.00 1.36
CA ARG A 22 7.41 -17.03 1.55
C ARG A 22 6.88 -15.62 1.78
N LEU A 23 5.87 -15.19 1.04
CA LEU A 23 5.27 -13.86 1.20
C LEU A 23 4.50 -13.75 2.52
N ALA A 24 3.75 -14.79 2.90
CA ALA A 24 3.07 -14.87 4.20
C ALA A 24 4.07 -14.71 5.36
N LEU A 25 5.20 -15.42 5.32
CA LEU A 25 6.24 -15.31 6.34
C LEU A 25 6.80 -13.88 6.42
N LYS A 26 7.08 -13.25 5.26
CA LYS A 26 7.56 -11.86 5.22
C LYS A 26 6.54 -10.90 5.83
N ASP A 27 5.27 -11.05 5.52
CA ASP A 27 4.21 -10.17 6.00
C ASP A 27 3.96 -10.33 7.50
N GLU A 28 4.01 -11.55 8.04
CA GLU A 28 3.88 -11.76 9.48
C GLU A 28 5.09 -11.19 10.25
N LEU A 29 6.32 -11.31 9.72
CA LEU A 29 7.50 -10.66 10.30
C LEU A 29 7.39 -9.12 10.29
N ARG A 30 6.83 -8.55 9.21
CA ARG A 30 6.58 -7.09 9.11
C ARG A 30 5.46 -6.63 10.03
N SER A 31 4.39 -7.41 10.15
CA SER A 31 3.26 -7.15 11.05
C SER A 31 3.72 -7.19 12.51
N LEU A 32 4.54 -8.17 12.88
CA LEU A 32 5.16 -8.27 14.20
C LEU A 32 6.00 -7.03 14.51
N ARG A 33 6.84 -6.57 13.57
CA ARG A 33 7.58 -5.30 13.72
C ARG A 33 6.63 -4.14 14.01
N PHE A 34 5.61 -3.97 13.17
CA PHE A 34 4.70 -2.85 13.27
C PHE A 34 4.01 -2.84 14.65
N ASN A 35 3.50 -3.99 15.09
CA ASN A 35 2.85 -4.14 16.38
C ASN A 35 3.80 -3.93 17.56
N LEU A 36 5.06 -4.35 17.47
CA LEU A 36 6.06 -4.08 18.50
C LEU A 36 6.43 -2.59 18.58
N GLN A 37 6.59 -1.93 17.43
CA GLN A 37 6.87 -0.48 17.37
C GLN A 37 5.71 0.34 17.91
N HIS A 38 4.48 0.04 17.48
CA HIS A 38 3.28 0.71 17.98
C HIS A 38 3.00 0.37 19.44
N GLY A 39 3.19 -0.88 19.86
CA GLY A 39 3.05 -1.26 21.26
C GLY A 39 4.06 -0.55 22.17
N ALA A 40 5.31 -0.39 21.73
CA ALA A 40 6.32 0.38 22.44
C ALA A 40 5.98 1.88 22.49
N GLN A 41 5.51 2.46 21.38
CA GLN A 41 5.04 3.85 21.35
C GLN A 41 3.81 4.05 22.24
N TRP A 42 2.86 3.12 22.22
CA TRP A 42 1.66 3.16 23.06
C TRP A 42 2.03 3.09 24.55
N LEU A 43 2.96 2.21 24.93
CA LEU A 43 3.49 2.17 26.29
C LEU A 43 4.14 3.50 26.68
N LEU A 44 4.97 4.08 25.82
CA LEU A 44 5.60 5.38 26.08
C LEU A 44 4.58 6.52 26.20
N GLN A 45 3.54 6.53 25.37
CA GLN A 45 2.55 7.60 25.33
C GLN A 45 1.50 7.46 26.44
N ASP A 46 0.85 6.30 26.60
CA ASP A 46 -0.23 6.12 27.55
C ASP A 46 0.26 5.84 28.98
N VAL A 47 1.29 5.00 29.13
CA VAL A 47 1.86 4.72 30.47
C VAL A 47 2.74 5.88 30.92
N GLY A 48 3.60 6.41 30.04
CA GLY A 48 4.43 7.57 30.34
C GLY A 48 3.62 8.82 30.68
N ALA A 49 2.62 9.19 29.86
CA ALA A 49 1.77 10.35 30.17
C ALA A 49 0.82 10.10 31.35
N GLY A 50 0.37 8.86 31.56
CA GLY A 50 -0.45 8.47 32.70
C GLY A 50 0.30 8.55 34.04
N ILE A 51 1.60 8.23 34.05
CA ILE A 51 2.46 8.39 35.22
C ILE A 51 2.81 9.88 35.42
N ALA A 52 3.19 10.60 34.36
CA ALA A 52 3.50 12.03 34.43
C ALA A 52 2.33 12.86 35.01
N LYS A 53 1.10 12.63 34.53
CA LYS A 53 -0.12 13.28 35.07
C LYS A 53 -0.37 13.00 36.56
N ARG A 54 0.11 11.87 37.08
CA ARG A 54 -0.01 11.53 38.51
C ARG A 54 1.11 12.14 39.36
N VAL A 55 2.28 12.39 38.76
CA VAL A 55 3.43 13.03 39.40
C VAL A 55 3.25 14.56 39.52
N ASP A 56 2.56 15.20 38.56
CA ASP A 56 2.30 16.65 38.53
C ASP A 56 1.20 17.13 39.51
N LEU A 57 0.59 16.24 40.30
CA LEU A 57 -0.40 16.61 41.30
C LEU A 57 0.29 17.24 42.54
N PRO A 58 -0.03 18.48 42.93
CA PRO A 58 0.74 19.25 43.93
C PRO A 58 0.71 18.68 45.37
N ALA A 59 -0.14 17.70 45.65
CA ALA A 59 -0.20 17.01 46.95
C ALA A 59 0.68 15.74 47.04
N ALA A 60 1.36 15.35 45.96
CA ALA A 60 1.99 14.04 45.80
C ALA A 60 3.54 14.05 45.80
N ALA A 61 4.19 15.22 45.82
CA ALA A 61 5.60 15.35 45.50
C ALA A 61 6.58 14.53 46.38
N GLU A 62 6.29 14.33 47.68
CA GLU A 62 7.19 13.58 48.58
C GLU A 62 6.93 12.05 48.58
N ASN A 63 5.71 11.59 48.29
CA ASN A 63 5.34 10.17 48.33
C ASN A 63 5.53 9.44 46.98
N PHE A 64 5.78 10.18 45.90
CA PHE A 64 5.79 9.65 44.52
C PHE A 64 7.17 9.69 43.84
N ALA A 65 8.24 10.08 44.56
CA ALA A 65 9.63 9.95 44.10
C ALA A 65 10.02 8.55 43.53
N PRO A 66 9.56 7.41 44.10
CA PRO A 66 9.81 6.09 43.49
C PRO A 66 9.05 5.85 42.18
N LEU A 67 7.90 6.51 41.97
CA LEU A 67 7.14 6.43 40.71
C LEU A 67 7.82 7.20 39.57
N GLY A 68 8.47 8.34 39.87
CA GLY A 68 9.32 9.03 38.89
C GLY A 68 10.56 8.22 38.48
N LYS A 69 11.16 7.47 39.42
CA LYS A 69 12.26 6.53 39.09
C LYS A 69 11.78 5.34 38.26
N LEU A 70 10.60 4.78 38.57
CA LEU A 70 9.96 3.73 37.77
C LEU A 70 9.63 4.22 36.36
N GLN A 71 9.16 5.46 36.21
CA GLN A 71 8.92 6.08 34.90
C GLN A 71 10.20 6.12 34.06
N HIS A 72 11.29 6.66 34.61
CA HIS A 72 12.57 6.70 33.89
C HIS A 72 13.12 5.31 33.55
N LEU A 73 12.92 4.31 34.41
CA LEU A 73 13.33 2.93 34.14
C LEU A 73 12.47 2.27 33.06
N ILE A 74 11.16 2.53 33.05
CA ILE A 74 10.23 2.03 32.02
C ILE A 74 10.52 2.70 30.69
N ASP A 75 10.70 4.02 30.67
CA ASP A 75 11.02 4.79 29.46
C ASP A 75 12.38 4.36 28.89
N GLY A 76 13.39 4.22 29.75
CA GLY A 76 14.72 3.74 29.36
C GLY A 76 14.71 2.29 28.85
N ALA A 77 13.96 1.40 29.50
CA ALA A 77 13.82 0.01 29.05
C ALA A 77 13.05 -0.09 27.73
N ALA A 78 11.98 0.70 27.56
CA ALA A 78 11.21 0.76 26.33
C ALA A 78 12.03 1.33 25.16
N GLN A 79 12.81 2.38 25.39
CA GLN A 79 13.72 2.96 24.39
C GLN A 79 14.85 2.00 24.02
N HIS A 80 15.46 1.31 24.99
CA HIS A 80 16.49 0.31 24.72
C HIS A 80 15.95 -0.93 23.98
N ALA A 81 14.75 -1.39 24.35
CA ALA A 81 14.08 -2.47 23.65
C ALA A 81 13.73 -2.07 22.21
N LEU A 82 13.22 -0.85 22.01
CA LEU A 82 12.92 -0.30 20.68
C LEU A 82 14.20 -0.23 19.82
N SER A 83 15.29 0.32 20.36
CA SER A 83 16.55 0.46 19.62
C SER A 83 17.20 -0.89 19.31
N GLY A 84 17.14 -1.84 20.24
CA GLY A 84 17.66 -3.20 20.07
C GLY A 84 16.88 -3.97 19.01
N LEU A 85 15.55 -3.87 19.03
CA LEU A 85 14.68 -4.46 18.01
C LEU A 85 14.89 -3.82 16.64
N GLN A 86 15.03 -2.49 16.55
CA GLN A 86 15.33 -1.78 15.31
C GLN A 86 16.68 -2.23 14.71
N SER A 87 17.74 -2.31 15.52
CA SER A 87 19.08 -2.69 15.06
C SER A 87 19.16 -4.16 14.60
N ALA A 88 18.61 -5.10 15.38
CA ALA A 88 18.56 -6.51 15.00
C ALA A 88 17.74 -6.72 13.71
N GLN A 89 16.72 -5.88 13.53
CA GLN A 89 15.89 -5.91 12.35
C GLN A 89 16.55 -5.30 11.11
N ASP A 90 17.24 -4.17 11.22
CA ASP A 90 17.96 -3.58 10.08
C ASP A 90 19.06 -4.53 9.59
N ALA A 91 19.67 -5.27 10.51
CA ALA A 91 20.58 -6.38 10.18
C ALA A 91 19.86 -7.55 9.47
N ALA A 92 18.67 -7.96 9.92
CA ALA A 92 17.88 -9.01 9.25
C ALA A 92 17.29 -8.57 7.90
N ALA A 93 16.87 -7.31 7.78
CA ALA A 93 16.27 -6.76 6.58
C ALA A 93 17.31 -6.44 5.50
N SER A 94 18.54 -6.08 5.88
CA SER A 94 19.66 -5.88 4.95
C SER A 94 20.24 -7.20 4.44
N THR A 95 20.16 -8.28 5.21
CA THR A 95 20.69 -9.59 4.83
C THR A 95 19.75 -10.43 3.94
N VAL A 96 18.44 -10.13 3.92
CA VAL A 96 17.43 -10.98 3.27
C VAL A 96 16.84 -10.40 1.96
N LEU A 97 16.99 -9.10 1.69
CA LEU A 97 16.21 -8.44 0.64
C LEU A 97 17.08 -7.61 -0.32
N ALA A 98 17.17 -8.06 -1.57
CA ALA A 98 17.73 -7.31 -2.70
C ALA A 98 16.80 -6.15 -3.17
N ASP A 99 16.07 -5.54 -2.23
CA ASP A 99 14.99 -4.58 -2.47
C ASP A 99 15.46 -3.12 -2.29
N ALA A 100 16.78 -2.90 -2.21
CA ALA A 100 17.39 -1.59 -1.94
C ALA A 100 16.82 -0.42 -2.79
N PRO A 101 16.63 -0.55 -4.12
CA PRO A 101 16.10 0.56 -4.92
C PRO A 101 14.61 0.86 -4.64
N TYR A 102 13.81 -0.14 -4.28
CA TYR A 102 12.39 0.05 -3.98
C TYR A 102 12.16 0.73 -2.63
N ARG A 103 13.08 0.51 -1.67
CA ARG A 103 13.07 1.18 -0.36
C ARG A 103 13.26 2.68 -0.46
N THR A 104 14.04 3.16 -1.41
CA THR A 104 14.37 4.59 -1.56
C THR A 104 13.55 5.28 -2.64
N LEU A 105 12.66 4.56 -3.33
CA LEU A 105 11.93 5.03 -4.53
C LEU A 105 12.87 5.50 -5.67
N GLN A 106 14.14 5.11 -5.64
CA GLN A 106 15.14 5.46 -6.66
C GLN A 106 15.06 4.51 -7.86
N PHE A 107 13.89 4.44 -8.47
CA PHE A 107 13.64 3.67 -9.67
C PHE A 107 12.59 4.37 -10.54
N ARG A 108 12.50 3.93 -11.79
CA ARG A 108 11.46 4.40 -12.71
C ARG A 108 10.29 3.45 -12.69
N LEU A 109 9.09 4.00 -12.58
CA LEU A 109 7.88 3.21 -12.78
C LEU A 109 7.80 2.75 -14.23
N GLN A 110 7.25 1.57 -14.42
CA GLN A 110 6.97 1.03 -15.74
C GLN A 110 5.49 1.21 -16.06
N PRO A 111 5.11 1.23 -17.36
CA PRO A 111 3.71 1.20 -17.74
C PRO A 111 3.01 -0.02 -17.12
N PRO A 112 1.72 0.07 -16.74
CA PRO A 112 1.03 -0.99 -16.01
C PRO A 112 1.11 -2.37 -16.67
N ILE A 113 1.07 -2.43 -18.01
CA ILE A 113 1.16 -3.68 -18.76
C ILE A 113 2.50 -4.41 -18.59
N ALA A 114 3.60 -3.67 -18.35
CA ALA A 114 4.92 -4.26 -18.20
C ALA A 114 5.01 -5.18 -16.97
N TYR A 115 4.26 -4.86 -15.90
CA TYR A 115 4.20 -5.69 -14.71
C TYR A 115 3.49 -7.04 -14.92
N PHE A 116 2.77 -7.19 -16.04
CA PHE A 116 2.12 -8.45 -16.46
C PHE A 116 2.87 -9.17 -17.58
N ASN A 117 3.99 -8.62 -18.04
CA ASN A 117 4.89 -9.30 -18.97
C ASN A 117 5.88 -10.10 -18.12
N ALA A 118 5.63 -11.41 -18.04
CA ALA A 118 6.43 -12.29 -17.21
C ALA A 118 7.80 -12.53 -17.86
N ASP A 119 8.83 -11.80 -17.42
CA ASP A 119 10.23 -12.09 -17.78
C ASP A 119 10.75 -13.34 -17.06
N ASP A 120 10.20 -13.67 -15.88
CA ASP A 120 10.51 -14.86 -15.10
C ASP A 120 9.29 -15.78 -14.98
N ALA A 121 9.28 -16.87 -15.76
CA ALA A 121 8.22 -17.87 -15.75
C ALA A 121 8.04 -18.57 -14.38
N ARG A 122 9.06 -18.54 -13.49
CA ARG A 122 8.98 -19.17 -12.17
C ARG A 122 8.27 -18.28 -11.15
N HIS A 123 8.35 -16.96 -11.32
CA HIS A 123 7.76 -15.98 -10.41
C HIS A 123 7.19 -14.78 -11.18
N PRO A 124 6.15 -14.99 -11.99
CA PRO A 124 5.63 -13.98 -12.92
C PRO A 124 5.04 -12.75 -12.21
N SER A 125 4.57 -12.90 -10.97
CA SER A 125 4.00 -11.84 -10.15
C SER A 125 5.04 -11.02 -9.38
N ARG A 126 6.30 -11.46 -9.34
CA ARG A 126 7.32 -10.91 -8.42
C ARG A 126 7.52 -9.41 -8.57
N LEU A 127 7.69 -8.93 -9.81
CA LEU A 127 7.93 -7.52 -10.07
C LEU A 127 6.74 -6.66 -9.63
N PHE A 128 5.52 -7.10 -9.98
CA PHE A 128 4.29 -6.45 -9.54
C PHE A 128 4.20 -6.41 -8.00
N ALA A 129 4.38 -7.56 -7.35
CA ALA A 129 4.26 -7.69 -5.90
C ALA A 129 5.32 -6.89 -5.14
N ASP A 130 6.58 -6.86 -5.61
CA ASP A 130 7.65 -6.09 -4.99
C ASP A 130 7.39 -4.57 -5.15
N VAL A 131 7.11 -4.11 -6.37
CA VAL A 131 6.93 -2.67 -6.66
C VAL A 131 5.68 -2.11 -5.97
N PHE A 132 4.51 -2.71 -6.18
CA PHE A 132 3.27 -2.18 -5.63
C PHE A 132 3.26 -2.23 -4.10
N TYR A 133 3.84 -3.25 -3.47
CA TYR A 133 3.99 -3.30 -2.02
C TYR A 133 4.80 -2.10 -1.50
N TRP A 134 5.96 -1.80 -2.10
CA TRP A 134 6.79 -0.69 -1.66
C TRP A 134 6.14 0.67 -1.92
N LEU A 135 5.45 0.85 -3.05
CA LEU A 135 4.71 2.07 -3.33
C LEU A 135 3.57 2.31 -2.32
N ILE A 136 2.77 1.28 -2.02
CA ILE A 136 1.70 1.37 -1.01
C ILE A 136 2.30 1.76 0.34
N ARG A 137 3.39 1.10 0.74
CA ARG A 137 4.06 1.39 2.00
C ARG A 137 4.54 2.84 2.09
N HIS A 138 5.16 3.38 1.04
CA HIS A 138 5.61 4.77 1.02
C HIS A 138 4.46 5.78 1.11
N VAL A 139 3.32 5.49 0.47
CA VAL A 139 2.13 6.34 0.58
C VAL A 139 1.54 6.32 2.00
N LEU A 140 1.57 5.16 2.68
CA LEU A 140 1.16 5.05 4.07
C LEU A 140 2.12 5.79 5.02
N ASP A 141 3.44 5.62 4.83
CA ASP A 141 4.47 6.28 5.64
C ASP A 141 4.43 7.82 5.47
N GLY A 142 4.23 8.32 4.24
CA GLY A 142 4.15 9.76 3.96
C GLY A 142 2.94 10.47 4.58
N ARG A 143 1.89 9.72 4.93
CA ARG A 143 0.72 10.23 5.65
C ARG A 143 0.92 10.32 7.16
N ALA A 144 1.87 9.56 7.70
CA ALA A 144 2.24 9.63 9.10
C ALA A 144 3.09 10.85 9.45
N SER A 145 3.57 11.63 8.45
CA SER A 145 4.39 12.82 8.70
C SER A 145 3.53 14.01 9.15
N PRO A 146 3.80 14.59 10.35
CA PRO A 146 3.03 15.70 10.92
C PRO A 146 3.14 17.02 10.14
N GLU A 147 4.11 17.14 9.21
CA GLU A 147 4.29 18.36 8.41
C GLU A 147 3.21 18.51 7.31
N THR A 148 2.63 17.40 6.83
CA THR A 148 1.59 17.41 5.79
C THR A 148 0.18 17.65 6.36
N THR A 149 0.02 17.54 7.69
CA THR A 149 -1.26 17.75 8.40
C THR A 149 -1.46 19.18 8.89
N ALA A 150 -0.47 20.07 8.70
CA ALA A 150 -0.60 21.49 9.05
C ALA A 150 -1.69 22.26 8.27
N ALA A 151 -2.21 21.70 7.17
CA ALA A 151 -3.33 22.26 6.40
C ALA A 151 -4.71 21.67 6.77
N ALA A 152 -4.76 20.66 7.65
CA ALA A 152 -6.01 20.06 8.12
C ALA A 152 -6.26 20.49 9.58
N THR A 153 -6.81 21.69 9.72
CA THR A 153 -7.32 22.21 10.99
C THR A 153 -8.23 21.19 11.70
N GLU A 154 -7.90 20.88 12.96
CA GLU A 154 -8.73 20.19 13.96
C GLU A 154 -9.08 18.70 13.76
N ALA A 155 -8.35 17.94 12.96
CA ALA A 155 -8.34 16.48 13.10
C ALA A 155 -7.04 16.05 13.77
N VAL A 156 -7.14 15.58 15.02
CA VAL A 156 -6.08 14.87 15.74
C VAL A 156 -5.37 13.95 14.75
N SER A 157 -4.09 14.21 14.45
CA SER A 157 -3.26 13.35 13.59
C SER A 157 -3.16 11.97 14.25
N ALA A 158 -4.12 11.12 13.95
CA ALA A 158 -4.13 9.74 14.40
C ALA A 158 -2.90 9.05 13.80
N PRO A 159 -2.12 8.30 14.59
CA PRO A 159 -1.01 7.52 14.06
C PRO A 159 -1.57 6.57 13.00
N VAL A 160 -0.94 6.51 11.82
CA VAL A 160 -1.37 5.63 10.73
C VAL A 160 -1.34 4.18 11.25
N THR A 161 -2.51 3.57 11.42
CA THR A 161 -2.67 2.20 11.95
C THR A 161 -2.61 1.13 10.86
N LEU A 162 -2.37 1.55 9.61
CA LEU A 162 -2.45 0.72 8.42
C LEU A 162 -1.09 0.15 8.01
N ILE A 163 -1.04 -1.15 7.69
CA ILE A 163 0.13 -1.84 7.14
C ILE A 163 -0.12 -2.41 5.75
N ALA A 164 0.90 -2.38 4.89
CA ALA A 164 0.89 -3.07 3.61
C ALA A 164 1.25 -4.56 3.77
N ARG A 165 0.53 -5.45 3.09
CA ARG A 165 0.76 -6.90 2.99
C ARG A 165 1.11 -7.28 1.56
N GLN A 166 2.32 -7.78 1.36
CA GLN A 166 2.82 -8.15 0.03
C GLN A 166 2.10 -9.37 -0.56
N GLN A 167 1.66 -10.32 0.26
CA GLN A 167 0.87 -11.46 -0.20
C GLN A 167 -0.44 -11.02 -0.85
N ALA A 168 -1.16 -10.09 -0.23
CA ALA A 168 -2.41 -9.57 -0.77
C ALA A 168 -2.19 -8.78 -2.08
N VAL A 169 -1.05 -8.09 -2.22
CA VAL A 169 -0.65 -7.48 -3.50
C VAL A 169 -0.43 -8.56 -4.58
N ASP A 170 0.20 -9.69 -4.22
CA ASP A 170 0.37 -10.83 -5.13
C ASP A 170 -0.98 -11.47 -5.51
N GLU A 171 -1.91 -11.60 -4.57
CA GLU A 171 -3.27 -12.08 -4.85
C GLU A 171 -4.02 -11.17 -5.84
N ALA A 172 -3.83 -9.85 -5.73
CA ALA A 172 -4.38 -8.89 -6.68
C ALA A 172 -3.82 -9.10 -8.10
N TYR A 173 -2.52 -9.41 -8.24
CA TYR A 173 -1.93 -9.75 -9.54
C TYR A 173 -2.67 -10.92 -10.20
N TRP A 174 -2.84 -12.03 -9.48
CA TRP A 174 -3.50 -13.22 -10.01
C TRP A 174 -4.99 -12.97 -10.29
N ALA A 175 -5.65 -12.13 -9.49
CA ALA A 175 -7.02 -11.72 -9.75
C ALA A 175 -7.16 -10.92 -11.06
N VAL A 176 -6.21 -10.03 -11.38
CA VAL A 176 -6.19 -9.32 -12.67
C VAL A 176 -5.97 -10.30 -13.81
N VAL A 177 -4.96 -11.17 -13.71
CA VAL A 177 -4.65 -12.17 -14.75
C VAL A 177 -5.87 -13.05 -15.05
N ALA A 178 -6.55 -13.54 -14.02
CA ALA A 178 -7.71 -14.42 -14.19
C ALA A 178 -8.96 -13.71 -14.72
N ARG A 179 -9.16 -12.41 -14.45
CA ARG A 179 -10.38 -11.68 -14.82
C ARG A 179 -10.24 -10.84 -16.10
N GLN A 180 -9.01 -10.50 -16.47
CA GLN A 180 -8.72 -9.54 -17.54
C GLN A 180 -7.80 -10.13 -18.63
N GLU A 181 -7.79 -11.46 -18.79
CA GLU A 181 -6.94 -12.14 -19.78
C GLU A 181 -7.08 -11.55 -21.19
N ALA A 182 -8.31 -11.30 -21.64
CA ALA A 182 -8.57 -10.73 -22.97
C ALA A 182 -8.03 -9.30 -23.11
N LEU A 183 -8.17 -8.47 -22.06
CA LEU A 183 -7.62 -7.11 -22.03
C LEU A 183 -6.08 -7.15 -22.06
N LEU A 184 -5.46 -8.02 -21.25
CA LEU A 184 -4.01 -8.20 -21.22
C LEU A 184 -3.47 -8.69 -22.57
N ALA A 185 -4.16 -9.63 -23.23
CA ALA A 185 -3.77 -10.11 -24.55
C ALA A 185 -3.84 -8.99 -25.61
N ARG A 186 -4.91 -8.19 -25.60
CA ARG A 186 -5.07 -7.03 -26.49
C ARG A 186 -3.94 -6.01 -26.27
N LEU A 187 -3.72 -5.62 -25.02
CA LEU A 187 -2.68 -4.66 -24.65
C LEU A 187 -1.27 -5.13 -25.05
N ARG A 188 -0.95 -6.42 -24.87
CA ARG A 188 0.33 -6.99 -25.32
C ARG A 188 0.50 -6.90 -26.84
N ALA A 189 -0.56 -7.18 -27.60
CA ALA A 189 -0.53 -7.06 -29.05
C ALA A 189 -0.35 -5.60 -29.50
N GLU A 190 -0.99 -4.65 -28.82
CA GLU A 190 -0.84 -3.22 -29.09
C GLU A 190 0.57 -2.71 -28.81
N VAL A 191 1.16 -3.08 -27.67
CA VAL A 191 2.56 -2.72 -27.35
C VAL A 191 3.52 -3.28 -28.39
N ALA A 192 3.31 -4.54 -28.83
CA ALA A 192 4.14 -5.17 -29.85
C ALA A 192 4.00 -4.52 -31.23
N ALA A 193 2.81 -4.00 -31.56
CA ALA A 193 2.54 -3.31 -32.83
C ALA A 193 2.98 -1.83 -32.82
N SER A 194 3.10 -1.21 -31.66
CA SER A 194 3.44 0.20 -31.50
C SER A 194 4.95 0.42 -31.55
N ALA A 195 5.42 1.19 -32.54
CA ALA A 195 6.84 1.55 -32.65
C ALA A 195 7.35 2.38 -31.45
N SER A 196 6.46 3.07 -30.75
CA SER A 196 6.74 3.82 -29.52
C SER A 196 6.48 3.01 -28.24
N GLY A 197 5.89 1.82 -28.32
CA GLY A 197 5.49 1.00 -27.17
C GLY A 197 4.41 1.62 -26.27
N THR A 198 3.74 2.69 -26.73
CA THR A 198 2.72 3.42 -25.97
C THR A 198 1.32 2.85 -26.20
N LEU A 199 0.54 2.67 -25.13
CA LEU A 199 -0.86 2.23 -25.18
C LEU A 199 -1.82 3.41 -25.44
N HIS A 200 -3.07 3.12 -25.80
CA HIS A 200 -4.13 4.13 -25.75
C HIS A 200 -4.48 4.45 -24.30
N ASN A 201 -4.70 5.74 -23.98
CA ASN A 201 -5.01 6.20 -22.62
C ASN A 201 -6.25 5.50 -22.04
N ASP A 202 -7.24 5.17 -22.87
CA ASP A 202 -8.45 4.49 -22.44
C ASP A 202 -8.19 3.03 -22.04
N ASP A 203 -7.36 2.31 -22.79
CA ASP A 203 -6.99 0.92 -22.46
C ASP A 203 -6.06 0.83 -21.25
N ASN A 204 -5.14 1.78 -21.10
CA ASN A 204 -4.34 1.93 -19.89
C ASN A 204 -5.22 2.22 -18.66
N ALA A 205 -6.21 3.09 -18.80
CA ALA A 205 -7.15 3.40 -17.74
C ALA A 205 -8.03 2.20 -17.36
N LEU A 206 -8.44 1.38 -18.33
CA LEU A 206 -9.15 0.12 -18.07
C LEU A 206 -8.28 -0.85 -17.27
N LEU A 207 -7.00 -1.00 -17.63
CA LEU A 207 -6.08 -1.86 -16.88
C LEU A 207 -5.83 -1.31 -15.47
N CYS A 208 -5.60 0.00 -15.33
CA CYS A 208 -5.44 0.66 -14.03
C CYS A 208 -6.68 0.46 -13.15
N ALA A 209 -7.89 0.64 -13.68
CA ALA A 209 -9.12 0.40 -12.95
C ALA A 209 -9.24 -1.07 -12.51
N ALA A 210 -8.86 -2.02 -13.36
CA ALA A 210 -8.85 -3.44 -13.00
C ALA A 210 -7.84 -3.77 -11.89
N ILE A 211 -6.62 -3.21 -11.95
CA ILE A 211 -5.60 -3.35 -10.90
C ILE A 211 -6.12 -2.78 -9.58
N PHE A 212 -6.70 -1.58 -9.63
CA PHE A 212 -7.27 -0.93 -8.45
C PHE A 212 -8.38 -1.77 -7.82
N GLN A 213 -9.32 -2.30 -8.61
CA GLN A 213 -10.39 -3.17 -8.12
C GLN A 213 -9.85 -4.48 -7.53
N ALA A 214 -8.81 -5.06 -8.13
CA ALA A 214 -8.16 -6.25 -7.59
C ALA A 214 -7.45 -5.97 -6.26
N LEU A 215 -6.75 -4.84 -6.14
CA LEU A 215 -6.12 -4.41 -4.90
C LEU A 215 -7.16 -4.10 -3.82
N LEU A 216 -8.27 -3.41 -4.15
CA LEU A 216 -9.35 -3.19 -3.19
C LEU A 216 -9.93 -4.51 -2.67
N ALA A 217 -10.15 -5.49 -3.55
CA ALA A 217 -10.70 -6.78 -3.18
C ALA A 217 -9.73 -7.62 -2.33
N ALA A 218 -8.43 -7.55 -2.61
CA ALA A 218 -7.41 -8.27 -1.87
C ALA A 218 -7.06 -7.62 -0.51
N GLN A 219 -7.46 -6.36 -0.29
CA GLN A 219 -7.23 -5.59 0.93
C GLN A 219 -5.76 -5.67 1.42
N PRO A 220 -4.79 -5.24 0.59
CA PRO A 220 -3.37 -5.28 0.94
C PRO A 220 -3.03 -4.32 2.06
N VAL A 221 -3.92 -3.40 2.41
CA VAL A 221 -3.76 -2.47 3.52
C VAL A 221 -4.63 -2.97 4.67
N ARG A 222 -4.00 -3.48 5.73
CA ARG A 222 -4.69 -4.04 6.91
C ARG A 222 -4.33 -3.23 8.14
N ASP A 223 -5.29 -3.02 9.04
CA ASP A 223 -5.00 -2.61 10.43
C ASP A 223 -4.86 -3.88 11.30
N PRO A 224 -3.65 -4.22 11.77
CA PRO A 224 -3.42 -5.38 12.63
C PRO A 224 -3.60 -5.03 14.12
N SER A 225 -3.78 -3.75 14.45
CA SER A 225 -3.70 -3.20 15.80
C SER A 225 -5.05 -2.90 16.43
N LEU A 226 -6.14 -2.87 15.66
CA LEU A 226 -7.48 -2.69 16.21
C LEU A 226 -7.90 -3.92 17.03
N PRO A 227 -8.01 -3.82 18.36
CA PRO A 227 -8.72 -4.82 19.11
C PRO A 227 -10.19 -4.86 18.63
N PRO A 228 -10.89 -6.00 18.75
CA PRO A 228 -12.25 -6.18 18.19
C PRO A 228 -13.31 -5.21 18.74
N TRP A 229 -12.98 -4.41 19.75
CA TRP A 229 -13.83 -3.41 20.38
C TRP A 229 -13.48 -1.95 20.03
N ALA A 230 -12.39 -1.70 19.28
CA ALA A 230 -12.04 -0.37 18.79
C ALA A 230 -12.93 0.03 17.60
N GLY A 231 -14.13 0.53 17.93
CA GLY A 231 -14.96 1.50 17.20
C GLY A 231 -15.14 1.42 15.67
N ARG A 232 -16.41 1.37 15.23
CA ARG A 232 -16.82 1.57 13.82
C ARG A 232 -16.32 2.87 13.15
N ALA A 233 -16.07 3.93 13.92
CA ALA A 233 -15.64 5.23 13.37
C ALA A 233 -14.18 5.25 12.86
N LEU A 234 -13.30 4.41 13.40
CA LEU A 234 -11.94 4.20 12.86
C LEU A 234 -12.02 3.50 11.49
N LEU A 235 -12.92 2.52 11.35
CA LEU A 235 -13.09 1.74 10.13
C LEU A 235 -13.50 2.57 8.90
N ASP A 236 -14.35 3.58 9.07
CA ASP A 236 -14.80 4.43 7.94
C ASP A 236 -13.69 5.40 7.48
N THR A 237 -12.90 5.92 8.43
CA THR A 237 -11.75 6.79 8.16
C THR A 237 -10.65 5.99 7.44
N ASP A 238 -10.43 4.75 7.86
CA ASP A 238 -9.51 3.81 7.23
C ASP A 238 -9.96 3.42 5.82
N ALA A 239 -11.27 3.28 5.57
CA ALA A 239 -11.78 2.93 4.25
C ALA A 239 -11.50 4.01 3.18
N LEU A 240 -11.61 5.30 3.53
CA LEU A 240 -11.23 6.39 2.62
C LEU A 240 -9.71 6.46 2.47
N ALA A 241 -8.96 6.26 3.57
CA ALA A 241 -7.52 6.27 3.55
C ALA A 241 -6.95 5.17 2.64
N ILE A 242 -7.46 3.95 2.76
CA ILE A 242 -7.12 2.78 1.92
C ILE A 242 -7.42 3.09 0.45
N ARG A 243 -8.63 3.56 0.13
CA ARG A 243 -9.01 3.91 -1.25
C ARG A 243 -8.06 4.93 -1.86
N THR A 244 -7.81 6.02 -1.14
CA THR A 244 -6.93 7.09 -1.61
C THR A 244 -5.49 6.61 -1.79
N CYS A 245 -5.01 5.76 -0.88
CA CYS A 245 -3.69 5.15 -0.97
C CYS A 245 -3.55 4.29 -2.25
N LEU A 246 -4.50 3.38 -2.47
CA LEU A 246 -4.47 2.48 -3.62
C LEU A 246 -4.66 3.23 -4.95
N LEU A 247 -5.54 4.23 -5.00
CA LEU A 247 -5.71 5.10 -6.16
C LEU A 247 -4.42 5.84 -6.50
N THR A 248 -3.73 6.38 -5.49
CA THR A 248 -2.44 7.09 -5.67
C THR A 248 -1.40 6.20 -6.33
N VAL A 249 -1.24 4.97 -5.83
CA VAL A 249 -0.28 4.01 -6.38
C VAL A 249 -0.63 3.63 -7.82
N VAL A 250 -1.90 3.33 -8.10
CA VAL A 250 -2.35 2.92 -9.43
C VAL A 250 -2.24 4.06 -10.44
N ILE A 251 -2.60 5.29 -10.07
CA ILE A 251 -2.47 6.46 -10.94
C ILE A 251 -1.00 6.78 -11.19
N ALA A 252 -0.12 6.66 -10.19
CA ALA A 252 1.33 6.83 -10.39
C ALA A 252 1.88 5.84 -11.42
N ALA A 253 1.47 4.56 -11.34
CA ALA A 253 1.84 3.56 -12.33
C ALA A 253 1.26 3.88 -13.72
N GLY A 254 0.00 4.33 -13.79
CA GLY A 254 -0.65 4.71 -15.05
C GLY A 254 0.01 5.90 -15.76
N LEU A 255 0.53 6.87 -14.99
CA LEU A 255 1.27 8.04 -15.51
C LEU A 255 2.67 7.70 -16.01
N ALA A 256 3.19 6.51 -15.71
CA ALA A 256 4.51 6.08 -16.18
C ALA A 256 4.57 5.80 -17.69
N GLN A 257 3.44 5.91 -18.39
CA GLN A 257 3.32 5.66 -19.82
C GLN A 257 3.79 6.83 -20.72
N ASP A 258 3.98 8.03 -20.16
CA ASP A 258 4.34 9.21 -20.95
C ASP A 258 5.74 9.11 -21.59
N ALA A 259 5.76 8.77 -22.88
CA ALA A 259 6.96 8.74 -23.73
C ALA A 259 7.50 10.15 -24.08
N HIS A 260 6.75 11.21 -23.77
CA HIS A 260 7.08 12.59 -24.13
C HIS A 260 7.55 13.45 -22.95
N GLY A 261 7.52 12.92 -21.72
CA GLY A 261 8.05 13.57 -20.53
C GLY A 261 9.47 13.13 -20.20
N ALA A 262 10.20 13.97 -19.47
CA ALA A 262 11.41 13.51 -18.79
C ALA A 262 11.02 12.35 -17.86
N PRO A 263 11.81 11.26 -17.80
CA PRO A 263 11.47 10.10 -17.01
C PRO A 263 11.34 10.50 -15.53
N ARG A 264 10.11 10.52 -15.01
CA ARG A 264 9.82 10.79 -13.60
C ARG A 264 10.27 9.59 -12.77
N ASP A 265 10.96 9.86 -11.66
CA ASP A 265 11.23 8.83 -10.67
C ASP A 265 9.93 8.41 -9.96
N ALA A 266 9.97 7.27 -9.26
CA ALA A 266 8.80 6.74 -8.57
C ALA A 266 8.27 7.68 -7.48
N ALA A 267 9.15 8.49 -6.86
CA ALA A 267 8.77 9.44 -5.82
C ALA A 267 7.95 10.62 -6.39
N ASP A 268 8.42 11.23 -7.48
CA ASP A 268 7.72 12.30 -8.18
C ASP A 268 6.39 11.83 -8.78
N ALA A 269 6.36 10.61 -9.33
CA ALA A 269 5.14 10.01 -9.84
C ALA A 269 4.10 9.80 -8.72
N LEU A 270 4.51 9.30 -7.55
CA LEU A 270 3.64 9.16 -6.39
C LEU A 270 3.14 10.52 -5.87
N ARG A 271 4.01 11.53 -5.82
CA ARG A 271 3.65 12.88 -5.37
C ARG A 271 2.60 13.52 -6.28
N LEU A 272 2.82 13.48 -7.59
CA LEU A 272 1.86 13.99 -8.57
C LEU A 272 0.54 13.22 -8.51
N ALA A 273 0.60 11.89 -8.47
CA ALA A 273 -0.60 11.06 -8.36
C ALA A 273 -1.40 11.39 -7.09
N GLY A 274 -0.72 11.63 -5.96
CA GLY A 274 -1.36 12.04 -4.71
C GLY A 274 -2.13 13.35 -4.85
N GLN A 275 -1.56 14.34 -5.55
CA GLN A 275 -2.21 15.63 -5.84
C GLN A 275 -3.44 15.46 -6.74
N LEU A 276 -3.31 14.68 -7.82
CA LEU A 276 -4.40 14.42 -8.76
C LEU A 276 -5.54 13.65 -8.10
N VAL A 277 -5.21 12.64 -7.28
CA VAL A 277 -6.17 11.86 -6.51
C VAL A 277 -6.90 12.72 -5.50
N ALA A 278 -6.19 13.57 -4.76
CA ALA A 278 -6.81 14.49 -3.81
C ALA A 278 -7.78 15.46 -4.52
N ALA A 279 -7.40 16.01 -5.67
CA ALA A 279 -8.24 16.92 -6.44
C ALA A 279 -9.48 16.24 -7.07
N ARG A 280 -9.37 14.94 -7.42
CA ARG A 280 -10.42 14.19 -8.13
C ARG A 280 -11.21 13.23 -7.25
N MET A 281 -10.90 13.13 -5.95
CA MET A 281 -11.55 12.18 -5.04
C MET A 281 -13.08 12.21 -5.07
N PRO A 282 -13.75 13.39 -5.09
CA PRO A 282 -15.21 13.42 -5.15
C PRO A 282 -15.80 12.72 -6.39
N TYR A 283 -15.14 12.84 -7.54
CA TYR A 283 -15.56 12.20 -8.80
C TYR A 283 -15.26 10.70 -8.79
N LEU A 284 -14.09 10.33 -8.26
CA LEU A 284 -13.67 8.93 -8.12
C LEU A 284 -14.59 8.18 -7.15
N ASP A 285 -14.96 8.77 -6.01
CA ASP A 285 -15.91 8.17 -5.07
C ASP A 285 -17.30 8.00 -5.69
N VAL A 286 -17.79 8.96 -6.47
CA VAL A 286 -19.04 8.80 -7.22
C VAL A 286 -18.94 7.67 -8.24
N ALA A 287 -17.81 7.55 -8.95
CA ALA A 287 -17.58 6.48 -9.91
C ALA A 287 -17.59 5.09 -9.25
N LEU A 288 -17.04 4.97 -8.04
CA LEU A 288 -16.99 3.72 -7.28
C LEU A 288 -18.37 3.21 -6.85
N ASN A 289 -19.34 4.11 -6.68
CA ASN A 289 -20.69 3.77 -6.25
C ASN A 289 -21.64 3.44 -7.42
N LYS A 290 -21.16 3.44 -8.67
CA LYS A 290 -21.99 3.13 -9.85
C LYS A 290 -22.13 1.61 -10.06
N PRO A 291 -23.23 1.13 -10.68
CA PRO A 291 -23.45 -0.29 -10.99
C PRO A 291 -22.34 -0.93 -11.85
N LYS A 292 -21.64 -0.11 -12.63
CA LYS A 292 -20.47 -0.48 -13.42
C LYS A 292 -19.23 0.28 -12.95
N ALA A 293 -18.91 0.12 -11.67
CA ALA A 293 -17.82 0.85 -11.02
C ALA A 293 -16.49 0.74 -11.79
N GLY A 294 -16.15 -0.42 -12.36
CA GLY A 294 -14.93 -0.60 -13.16
C GLY A 294 -14.84 0.32 -14.38
N GLU A 295 -15.91 0.38 -15.19
CA GLU A 295 -15.96 1.26 -16.38
C GLU A 295 -15.96 2.74 -15.98
N ALA A 296 -16.69 3.10 -14.92
CA ALA A 296 -16.77 4.48 -14.44
C ALA A 296 -15.43 4.99 -13.87
N VAL A 297 -14.74 4.15 -13.10
CA VAL A 297 -13.41 4.49 -12.56
C VAL A 297 -12.38 4.58 -13.69
N ALA A 298 -12.46 3.70 -14.69
CA ALA A 298 -11.61 3.79 -15.87
C ALA A 298 -11.82 5.11 -16.63
N ALA A 299 -13.07 5.56 -16.79
CA ALA A 299 -13.34 6.85 -17.45
C ALA A 299 -12.72 8.04 -16.69
N GLU A 300 -12.79 8.03 -15.36
CA GLU A 300 -12.15 9.04 -14.52
C GLU A 300 -10.62 8.97 -14.59
N MET A 301 -10.03 7.77 -14.57
CA MET A 301 -8.59 7.58 -14.74
C MET A 301 -8.12 8.04 -16.12
N ALA A 302 -8.87 7.75 -17.19
CA ALA A 302 -8.57 8.22 -18.54
C ALA A 302 -8.62 9.75 -18.63
N PHE A 303 -9.57 10.38 -17.92
CA PHE A 303 -9.59 11.84 -17.80
C PHE A 303 -8.33 12.36 -17.11
N ILE A 304 -7.92 11.75 -15.98
CA ILE A 304 -6.69 12.14 -15.27
C ILE A 304 -5.48 12.02 -16.19
N PHE A 305 -5.30 10.89 -16.87
CA PHE A 305 -4.15 10.65 -17.74
C PHE A 305 -4.06 11.59 -18.94
N ARG A 306 -5.20 12.11 -19.43
CA ARG A 306 -5.21 13.10 -20.52
C ARG A 306 -4.81 14.51 -20.08
N HIS A 307 -4.83 14.82 -18.79
CA HIS A 307 -4.67 16.19 -18.27
C HIS A 307 -3.60 16.32 -17.17
N ALA A 308 -2.79 15.28 -16.95
CA ALA A 308 -1.68 15.24 -16.00
C ALA A 308 -0.37 15.75 -16.62
#